data_AF-A0A2G9EGE5-F1
#
_entry.id   AF-A0A2G9EGE5-F1
#
_cell.length_a   1.000
_cell.length_b   1.000
_cell.length_c   1.000
_cell.angle_alpha   90.00
_cell.angle_beta   90.00
_cell.angle_gamma   90.00
#
_symmetry.space_group_name_H-M   'P 1'
#
loop_
_entity.id
_entity.type
_entity.pdbx_description
1 polymer ?
#
loop_
_entity_poly.entity_id
_entity_poly.type
_entity_poly.pdbx_seq_one_letter_code
_entity_poly.pdbx_strand_id
1 'polypeptide(L)'
;MVDFRSILVERMEYKDSILYLYCKTFYKVLGSDYYNKYDYNVYHRKILKFKNVKRFEYYLDEQIYNFICELNDLQEELGIDYFSKIFYKSKKRNRLYIFERGYFEDFIMIEFKNNEKEKIVIDEKEKYLEIKKELLKILQSKKEKFEEKNIKLEVIEDKESSYIINLEKGEKVATLSLRIPNSTRYYYIHYKQNFHRYDWYDEEYHTVSEIAKQLNIILDRF
;
A
#
# COMPACT_ATOMS: atom_id res chain seq x y z
N MET A 1 13.29 -0.67 -7.31
CA MET A 1 12.88 -2.06 -7.11
C MET A 1 11.58 -2.20 -7.86
N VAL A 2 11.58 -3.03 -8.91
CA VAL A 2 10.44 -3.20 -9.83
C VAL A 2 9.30 -3.88 -9.08
N ASP A 3 8.09 -3.36 -9.18
CA ASP A 3 6.92 -4.06 -8.68
C ASP A 3 6.58 -5.17 -9.67
N PHE A 4 6.70 -6.42 -9.20
CA PHE A 4 6.39 -7.60 -10.01
C PHE A 4 4.89 -7.95 -9.97
N ARG A 5 4.08 -7.13 -9.32
CA ARG A 5 2.63 -7.29 -9.27
C ARG A 5 2.01 -6.66 -10.52
N SER A 6 0.99 -7.32 -11.04
CA SER A 6 0.10 -6.80 -12.08
C SER A 6 -1.33 -6.90 -11.61
N ILE A 7 -2.19 -6.04 -12.15
CA ILE A 7 -3.61 -6.00 -11.84
C ILE A 7 -4.40 -6.14 -13.13
N LEU A 8 -5.46 -6.94 -13.12
CA LEU A 8 -6.44 -6.99 -14.20
C LEU A 8 -7.76 -6.55 -13.62
N VAL A 9 -8.36 -5.51 -14.18
CA VAL A 9 -9.69 -5.05 -13.78
C VAL A 9 -10.73 -5.79 -14.60
N GLU A 10 -11.44 -6.70 -13.95
CA GLU A 10 -12.46 -7.52 -14.60
C GLU A 10 -13.77 -6.75 -14.78
N ARG A 11 -14.06 -5.82 -13.86
CA ARG A 11 -15.31 -5.05 -13.86
C ARG A 11 -15.16 -3.76 -13.07
N MET A 12 -15.78 -2.71 -13.56
CA MET A 12 -16.00 -1.47 -12.82
C MET A 12 -17.49 -1.28 -12.53
N GLU A 13 -17.84 -0.85 -11.33
CA GLU A 13 -19.21 -0.59 -10.92
C GLU A 13 -19.26 0.71 -10.13
N TYR A 14 -20.15 1.64 -10.51
CA TYR A 14 -20.39 2.87 -9.77
C TYR A 14 -21.76 2.81 -9.10
N LYS A 15 -21.78 2.77 -7.77
CA LYS A 15 -23.01 2.64 -6.97
C LYS A 15 -22.86 3.41 -5.66
N ASP A 16 -23.94 4.05 -5.22
CA ASP A 16 -23.99 4.78 -3.93
C ASP A 16 -22.85 5.83 -3.79
N SER A 17 -22.51 6.49 -4.89
CA SER A 17 -21.38 7.44 -5.01
C SER A 17 -19.98 6.86 -4.75
N ILE A 18 -19.83 5.53 -4.86
CA ILE A 18 -18.57 4.81 -4.71
C ILE A 18 -18.28 4.06 -6.03
N LEU A 19 -17.04 4.18 -6.51
CA LEU A 19 -16.52 3.36 -7.61
C LEU A 19 -15.88 2.10 -7.04
N TYR A 20 -16.32 0.94 -7.51
CA TYR A 20 -15.78 -0.37 -7.20
C TYR A 20 -15.02 -0.90 -8.40
N LEU A 21 -13.75 -1.26 -8.21
CA LEU A 21 -12.97 -2.00 -9.20
C LEU A 21 -12.82 -3.44 -8.71
N TYR A 22 -13.36 -4.38 -9.47
CA TYR A 22 -13.21 -5.82 -9.23
C TYR A 22 -11.97 -6.27 -9.99
N CYS A 23 -10.92 -6.58 -9.25
CA CYS A 23 -9.61 -6.83 -9.83
C CYS A 23 -9.09 -8.21 -9.47
N LYS A 24 -8.26 -8.78 -10.35
CA LYS A 24 -7.33 -9.86 -10.01
C LYS A 24 -5.93 -9.31 -9.91
N THR A 25 -5.21 -9.65 -8.85
CA THR A 25 -3.78 -9.34 -8.73
C THR A 25 -2.96 -10.59 -8.99
N PHE A 26 -1.91 -10.47 -9.81
CA PHE A 26 -1.01 -11.55 -10.20
C PHE A 26 0.43 -11.19 -9.88
N TYR A 27 1.27 -12.21 -9.79
CA TYR A 27 2.71 -12.06 -9.62
C TYR A 27 3.44 -12.52 -10.88
N LYS A 28 4.44 -11.74 -11.29
CA LYS A 28 5.38 -12.12 -12.34
C LYS A 28 6.26 -13.27 -11.84
N VAL A 29 6.35 -14.35 -12.62
CA VAL A 29 7.27 -15.47 -12.35
C VAL A 29 8.66 -15.07 -12.86
N LEU A 30 9.64 -15.13 -11.98
CA LEU A 30 11.05 -14.92 -12.34
C LEU A 30 11.62 -16.23 -12.89
N GLY A 31 11.69 -16.36 -14.21
CA GLY A 31 12.33 -17.46 -14.94
C GLY A 31 13.46 -16.98 -15.85
N SER A 32 14.21 -17.90 -16.47
CA SER A 32 15.41 -17.60 -17.30
C SER A 32 15.11 -16.95 -18.65
N ASP A 33 13.85 -16.98 -19.12
CA ASP A 33 13.50 -16.52 -20.45
C ASP A 33 13.01 -15.06 -20.43
N TYR A 34 13.53 -14.26 -21.37
CA TYR A 34 13.32 -12.82 -21.53
C TYR A 34 11.83 -12.38 -21.55
N TYR A 35 10.91 -13.32 -21.82
CA TYR A 35 9.45 -13.14 -21.79
C TYR A 35 8.84 -13.69 -20.50
N ASN A 36 9.25 -13.11 -19.39
CA ASN A 36 8.72 -13.35 -18.05
C ASN A 36 7.19 -13.59 -18.02
N LYS A 37 6.76 -14.80 -17.66
CA LYS A 37 5.35 -15.19 -17.60
C LYS A 37 4.72 -14.77 -16.27
N TYR A 38 3.45 -14.39 -16.29
CA TYR A 38 2.65 -14.22 -15.07
C TYR A 38 2.12 -15.56 -14.60
N ASP A 39 2.17 -15.83 -13.29
CA ASP A 39 1.47 -17.00 -12.73
C ASP A 39 0.01 -16.65 -12.52
N TYR A 40 -0.80 -16.92 -13.54
CA TYR A 40 -2.24 -16.73 -13.48
C TYR A 40 -2.92 -17.70 -12.49
N ASN A 41 -2.24 -18.71 -11.95
CA ASN A 41 -2.81 -19.60 -10.93
C ASN A 41 -2.78 -18.98 -9.52
N VAL A 42 -1.92 -17.98 -9.29
CA VAL A 42 -1.79 -17.27 -8.01
C VAL A 42 -2.53 -15.93 -8.08
N TYR A 43 -3.80 -15.96 -8.50
CA TYR A 43 -4.62 -14.75 -8.54
C TYR A 43 -5.35 -14.54 -7.21
N HIS A 44 -5.27 -13.31 -6.69
CA HIS A 44 -6.14 -12.87 -5.61
C HIS A 44 -7.17 -11.90 -6.14
N ARG A 45 -8.46 -12.22 -5.94
CA ARG A 45 -9.54 -11.28 -6.22
C ARG A 45 -9.54 -10.20 -5.15
N LYS A 46 -9.52 -8.94 -5.57
CA LYS A 46 -9.63 -7.76 -4.72
C LYS A 46 -10.73 -6.86 -5.25
N ILE A 47 -11.35 -6.13 -4.33
CA ILE A 47 -12.32 -5.08 -4.67
C ILE A 47 -11.73 -3.78 -4.14
N LEU A 48 -11.31 -2.89 -5.04
CA LEU A 48 -10.88 -1.54 -4.69
C LEU A 48 -12.09 -0.62 -4.65
N LYS A 49 -12.13 0.30 -3.68
CA LYS A 49 -13.26 1.20 -3.47
C LYS A 49 -12.78 2.64 -3.46
N PHE A 50 -13.33 3.47 -4.33
CA PHE A 50 -12.98 4.88 -4.45
C PHE A 50 -14.20 5.75 -4.18
N LYS A 51 -14.08 6.64 -3.20
CA LYS A 51 -15.07 7.68 -2.89
C LYS A 51 -14.69 8.98 -3.60
N ASN A 52 -15.61 9.94 -3.63
CA ASN A 52 -15.38 11.28 -4.18
C ASN A 52 -14.89 11.29 -5.64
N VAL A 53 -15.26 10.26 -6.41
CA VAL A 53 -14.92 10.18 -7.83
C VAL A 53 -15.74 11.23 -8.59
N LYS A 54 -15.04 12.04 -9.39
CA LYS A 54 -15.62 13.01 -10.32
C LYS A 54 -15.86 12.35 -11.67
N ARG A 55 -14.85 11.66 -12.19
CA ARG A 55 -14.93 10.86 -13.42
C ARG A 55 -13.93 9.71 -13.36
N PHE A 56 -14.22 8.65 -14.08
CA PHE A 56 -13.31 7.53 -14.26
C PHE A 56 -13.47 6.99 -15.67
N GLU A 57 -12.38 6.50 -16.24
CA GLU A 57 -12.37 5.93 -17.59
C GLU A 57 -11.29 4.85 -17.69
N TYR A 58 -11.58 3.84 -18.50
CA TYR A 58 -10.65 2.76 -18.84
C TYR A 58 -10.19 2.99 -20.27
N TYR A 59 -8.88 3.00 -20.46
CA TYR A 59 -8.25 3.25 -21.74
C TYR A 59 -7.43 2.03 -22.14
N LEU A 60 -7.54 1.67 -23.41
CA LEU A 60 -6.69 0.66 -24.02
C LEU A 60 -5.28 1.22 -24.25
N ASP A 61 -4.30 0.33 -24.32
CA ASP A 61 -2.90 0.65 -24.63
C ASP A 61 -2.74 1.55 -25.88
N GLU A 62 -3.52 1.31 -26.94
CA GLU A 62 -3.53 2.13 -28.16
C GLU A 62 -3.87 3.60 -27.90
N GLN A 63 -4.66 3.88 -26.87
CA GLN A 63 -5.09 5.24 -26.52
C GLN A 63 -4.04 5.99 -25.69
N ILE A 64 -3.00 5.31 -25.20
CA ILE A 64 -1.99 5.90 -24.31
C ILE A 64 -1.24 7.06 -24.98
N TYR A 65 -1.09 7.01 -26.31
CA TYR A 65 -0.46 8.06 -27.10
C TYR A 65 -1.18 9.41 -26.97
N ASN A 66 -2.49 9.40 -26.73
CA ASN A 66 -3.28 10.61 -26.48
C ASN A 66 -2.94 11.27 -25.13
N PHE A 67 -2.26 10.55 -24.24
CA PHE A 67 -1.91 11.00 -22.90
C PHE A 67 -0.41 11.25 -22.71
N ILE A 68 0.43 11.17 -23.75
CA ILE A 68 1.89 11.31 -23.61
C ILE A 68 2.28 12.58 -22.87
N CYS A 69 1.72 13.74 -23.22
CA CYS A 69 2.05 14.99 -22.52
C CYS A 69 1.63 14.94 -21.05
N GLU A 70 0.45 14.37 -20.76
CA GLU A 70 -0.05 14.23 -19.39
C GLU A 70 0.78 13.25 -18.56
N LEU A 71 1.22 12.15 -19.18
CA LEU A 71 2.06 11.14 -18.55
C LEU A 71 3.49 11.66 -18.34
N ASN A 72 4.05 12.43 -19.28
CA ASN A 72 5.36 13.09 -19.09
C ASN A 72 5.30 14.10 -17.94
N ASP A 73 4.26 14.93 -17.87
CA ASP A 73 4.03 15.82 -16.74
C ASP A 73 3.93 15.04 -15.42
N LEU A 74 3.29 13.86 -15.43
CA LEU A 74 3.16 13.01 -14.26
C LEU A 74 4.53 12.40 -13.86
N GLN A 75 5.36 12.00 -14.83
CA GLN A 75 6.71 11.53 -14.57
C GLN A 75 7.57 12.61 -13.91
N GLU A 76 7.50 13.84 -14.43
CA GLU A 76 8.19 15.00 -13.86
C GLU A 76 7.69 15.30 -12.44
N GLU A 77 6.35 15.32 -12.23
CA GLU A 77 5.72 15.54 -10.92
C GLU A 77 6.20 14.51 -9.89
N LEU A 78 6.38 13.26 -10.30
CA LEU A 78 6.76 12.16 -9.43
C LEU A 78 8.27 11.94 -9.32
N GLY A 79 9.08 12.60 -10.16
CA GLY A 79 10.52 12.39 -10.25
C GLY A 79 10.88 10.96 -10.64
N ILE A 80 10.16 10.37 -11.60
CA ILE A 80 10.37 9.00 -12.07
C ILE A 80 10.69 8.97 -13.57
N ASP A 81 11.64 8.12 -13.94
CA ASP A 81 12.00 7.93 -15.35
C ASP A 81 11.03 7.00 -16.09
N TYR A 82 10.40 6.06 -15.38
CA TYR A 82 9.53 5.02 -15.96
C TYR A 82 8.37 4.63 -15.04
N PHE A 83 7.21 4.33 -15.63
CA PHE A 83 6.07 3.72 -14.95
C PHE A 83 6.34 2.22 -14.73
N SER A 84 6.69 1.85 -13.50
CA SER A 84 7.08 0.51 -13.04
C SER A 84 6.21 -0.03 -11.89
N LYS A 85 5.13 0.69 -11.54
CA LYS A 85 4.16 0.34 -10.49
C LYS A 85 2.75 0.31 -11.09
N ILE A 86 1.81 -0.27 -10.34
CA ILE A 86 0.40 -0.28 -10.73
C ILE A 86 -0.23 1.10 -10.54
N PHE A 87 0.02 1.76 -9.40
CA PHE A 87 -0.71 2.97 -9.00
C PHE A 87 0.18 4.23 -9.09
N TYR A 88 -0.35 5.28 -9.70
CA TYR A 88 0.28 6.59 -9.80
C TYR A 88 -0.71 7.72 -9.56
N LYS A 89 -0.35 8.70 -8.73
CA LYS A 89 -1.25 9.77 -8.34
C LYS A 89 -0.68 11.12 -8.71
N SER A 90 -1.42 11.91 -9.49
CA SER A 90 -1.13 13.32 -9.74
C SER A 90 -1.83 14.16 -8.68
N LYS A 91 -1.05 14.85 -7.85
CA LYS A 91 -1.53 15.93 -6.96
C LYS A 91 -1.96 17.15 -7.79
N LYS A 92 -1.22 17.47 -8.85
CA LYS A 92 -1.51 18.59 -9.77
C LYS A 92 -2.90 18.46 -10.41
N ARG A 93 -3.25 17.26 -10.87
CA ARG A 93 -4.52 16.99 -11.58
C ARG A 93 -5.60 16.36 -10.71
N ASN A 94 -5.28 16.00 -9.46
CA ASN A 94 -6.15 15.24 -8.57
C ASN A 94 -6.68 13.95 -9.24
N ARG A 95 -5.75 13.20 -9.86
CA ARG A 95 -6.03 11.97 -10.61
C ARG A 95 -5.21 10.79 -10.09
N LEU A 96 -5.80 9.60 -10.13
CA LEU A 96 -5.13 8.32 -9.96
C LEU A 96 -5.12 7.58 -11.29
N TYR A 97 -3.95 7.11 -11.69
CA TYR A 97 -3.71 6.24 -12.83
C TYR A 97 -3.39 4.84 -12.31
N ILE A 98 -4.05 3.83 -12.86
CA ILE A 98 -3.88 2.42 -12.51
C ILE A 98 -3.47 1.70 -13.79
N PHE A 99 -2.21 1.27 -13.89
CA PHE A 99 -1.70 0.53 -15.04
C PHE A 99 -1.78 -0.97 -14.76
N GLU A 100 -2.37 -1.73 -15.69
CA GLU A 100 -2.59 -3.17 -15.48
C GLU A 100 -1.27 -3.97 -15.46
N ARG A 101 -0.29 -3.57 -16.29
CA ARG A 101 1.04 -4.18 -16.33
C ARG A 101 2.15 -3.13 -16.28
N GLY A 102 3.32 -3.53 -15.76
CA GLY A 102 4.47 -2.65 -15.52
C GLY A 102 5.21 -2.17 -16.78
N TYR A 103 4.59 -2.27 -17.95
CA TYR A 103 4.96 -1.68 -19.23
C TYR A 103 3.68 -1.27 -19.95
N PHE A 104 3.69 -0.09 -20.59
CA PHE A 104 2.57 0.59 -21.26
C PHE A 104 1.50 -0.36 -21.84
N GLU A 105 0.50 -0.65 -21.04
CA GLU A 105 -0.70 -1.43 -21.38
C GLU A 105 -1.94 -0.63 -20.95
N ASP A 106 -3.11 -1.26 -21.01
CA ASP A 106 -4.38 -0.71 -20.57
C ASP A 106 -4.27 -0.04 -19.18
N PHE A 107 -4.94 1.10 -19.04
CA PHE A 107 -4.91 1.85 -17.80
C PHE A 107 -6.26 2.47 -17.44
N ILE A 108 -6.48 2.64 -16.15
CA ILE A 108 -7.64 3.35 -15.62
C ILE A 108 -7.19 4.70 -15.14
N MET A 109 -7.94 5.74 -15.51
CA MET A 109 -7.81 7.07 -14.93
C MET A 109 -9.03 7.33 -14.06
N ILE A 110 -8.79 7.77 -12.83
CA ILE A 110 -9.82 8.21 -11.88
C ILE A 110 -9.50 9.65 -11.50
N GLU A 111 -10.37 10.59 -11.84
CA GLU A 111 -10.30 11.96 -11.35
C GLU A 111 -11.21 12.10 -10.15
N PHE A 112 -10.69 12.70 -9.09
CA PHE A 112 -11.45 12.98 -7.88
C PHE A 112 -12.05 14.38 -7.93
N LYS A 113 -13.16 14.58 -7.21
CA LYS A 113 -13.74 15.91 -7.04
C LYS A 113 -12.70 16.78 -6.32
N ASN A 114 -12.50 18.00 -6.82
CA ASN A 114 -11.72 19.02 -6.11
C ASN A 114 -12.52 19.46 -4.91
N ASN A 115 -12.39 18.71 -3.82
CA ASN A 115 -12.89 19.17 -2.54
C ASN A 115 -11.83 20.14 -2.02
N GLU A 116 -11.97 21.44 -2.30
CA GLU A 116 -11.22 22.48 -1.55
C GLU A 116 -11.40 22.32 -0.02
N LYS A 117 -12.46 21.59 0.39
CA LYS A 117 -12.75 21.20 1.78
C LYS A 117 -12.28 19.80 2.21
N GLU A 118 -11.73 18.98 1.31
CA GLU A 118 -11.18 17.66 1.65
C GLU A 118 -9.93 17.35 0.78
N LYS A 119 -8.98 18.28 0.71
CA LYS A 119 -7.60 17.80 0.79
C LYS A 119 -7.50 17.13 2.16
N ILE A 120 -7.68 15.81 2.22
CA ILE A 120 -7.02 15.06 3.28
C ILE A 120 -5.53 15.20 2.95
N VAL A 121 -4.96 16.32 3.37
CA VAL A 121 -3.55 16.38 3.68
C VAL A 121 -3.44 15.34 4.78
N ILE A 122 -3.05 14.12 4.40
CA ILE A 122 -2.57 13.17 5.38
C ILE A 122 -1.30 13.85 5.87
N ASP A 123 -1.41 14.58 6.98
CA ASP A 123 -0.24 14.94 7.73
C ASP A 123 0.39 13.59 8.13
N GLU A 124 1.47 13.22 7.44
CA GLU A 124 2.13 11.92 7.64
C GLU A 124 2.51 11.73 9.10
N LYS A 125 2.74 12.84 9.80
CA LYS A 125 2.95 12.88 11.25
C LYS A 125 1.68 12.55 12.02
N GLU A 126 0.55 13.15 11.68
CA GLU A 126 -0.74 12.86 12.32
C GLU A 126 -1.14 11.39 12.13
N LYS A 127 -1.07 10.88 10.89
CA LYS A 127 -1.37 9.47 10.61
C LYS A 127 -0.41 8.52 11.34
N TYR A 128 0.89 8.83 11.39
CA TYR A 128 1.85 8.08 12.19
C TYR A 128 1.46 8.04 13.68
N LEU A 129 1.07 9.19 14.25
CA LEU A 129 0.68 9.29 15.65
C LEU A 129 -0.59 8.48 15.94
N GLU A 130 -1.55 8.48 15.02
CA GLU A 130 -2.77 7.65 15.13
C GLU A 130 -2.44 6.15 15.08
N ILE A 131 -1.60 5.72 14.13
CA ILE A 131 -1.18 4.31 14.04
C ILE A 131 -0.40 3.90 15.29
N LYS A 132 0.52 4.75 15.78
CA LYS A 132 1.27 4.49 17.01
C LYS A 132 0.33 4.34 18.21
N LYS A 133 -0.69 5.20 18.32
CA LYS A 133 -1.70 5.13 19.37
C LYS A 133 -2.47 3.82 19.34
N GLU A 134 -2.92 3.36 18.16
CA GLU A 134 -3.61 2.08 18.02
C GLU A 134 -2.68 0.89 18.32
N LEU A 135 -1.43 0.93 17.87
CA LEU A 135 -0.43 -0.10 18.21
C LEU A 135 -0.26 -0.22 19.73
N LEU A 136 -0.09 0.90 20.44
CA LEU A 136 0.05 0.90 21.90
C LEU A 136 -1.17 0.30 22.60
N LYS A 137 -2.39 0.59 22.12
CA LYS A 137 -3.61 -0.05 22.64
C LYS A 137 -3.60 -1.57 22.43
N ILE A 138 -3.20 -2.02 21.24
CA ILE A 138 -3.11 -3.45 20.93
C ILE A 138 -2.10 -4.14 21.86
N LEU A 139 -0.90 -3.56 22.02
CA LEU A 139 0.13 -4.11 22.91
C LEU A 139 -0.37 -4.18 24.35
N GLN A 140 -1.04 -3.13 24.83
CA GLN A 140 -1.63 -3.12 26.18
C GLN A 140 -2.71 -4.19 26.34
N SER A 141 -3.57 -4.38 25.34
CA SER A 141 -4.63 -5.41 25.38
C SER A 141 -4.09 -6.84 25.37
N LYS A 142 -2.85 -7.03 24.89
CA LYS A 142 -2.18 -8.34 24.80
C LYS A 142 -1.21 -8.61 25.95
N LYS A 143 -1.05 -7.68 26.89
CA LYS A 143 -0.05 -7.77 27.97
C LYS A 143 -0.14 -9.09 28.75
N GLU A 144 -1.34 -9.46 29.21
CA GLU A 144 -1.57 -10.71 29.95
C GLU A 144 -1.20 -11.95 29.12
N LYS A 145 -1.65 -11.99 27.85
CA LYS A 145 -1.34 -13.08 26.91
C LYS A 145 0.16 -13.20 26.62
N PHE A 146 0.89 -12.08 26.58
CA PHE A 146 2.35 -12.09 26.42
C PHE A 146 3.05 -12.62 27.66
N GLU A 147 2.62 -12.21 28.86
CA GLU A 147 3.12 -12.73 30.13
C GLU A 147 2.91 -14.24 30.25
N GLU A 148 1.70 -14.75 29.98
CA GLU A 148 1.38 -16.19 29.98
C GLU A 148 2.28 -17.01 29.04
N LYS A 149 2.61 -16.42 27.88
CA LYS A 149 3.43 -17.08 26.85
C LYS A 149 4.93 -16.85 27.04
N ASN A 150 5.37 -16.19 28.11
CA ASN A 150 6.76 -15.76 28.34
C ASN A 150 7.34 -14.95 27.16
N ILE A 151 6.51 -14.11 26.54
CA ILE A 151 6.92 -13.16 25.52
C ILE A 151 7.36 -11.87 26.20
N LYS A 152 8.62 -11.49 26.02
CA LYS A 152 9.15 -10.20 26.48
C LYS A 152 8.98 -9.16 25.39
N LEU A 153 8.56 -7.96 25.79
CA LEU A 153 8.47 -6.80 24.90
C LEU A 153 9.52 -5.78 25.31
N GLU A 154 10.35 -5.36 24.38
CA GLU A 154 11.37 -4.32 24.57
C GLU A 154 11.16 -3.19 23.57
N VAL A 155 11.16 -1.94 24.03
CA VAL A 155 11.13 -0.76 23.17
C VAL A 155 12.57 -0.39 22.82
N ILE A 156 12.93 -0.54 21.55
CA ILE A 156 14.29 -0.30 21.04
C ILE A 156 14.46 1.17 20.62
N GLU A 157 13.40 1.77 20.10
CA GLU A 157 13.42 3.16 19.66
C GLU A 157 12.05 3.81 19.85
N ASP A 158 12.02 5.01 20.44
CA ASP A 158 10.85 5.88 20.45
C ASP A 158 11.28 7.31 20.13
N LYS A 159 11.12 7.69 18.86
CA LYS A 159 11.42 9.01 18.30
C LYS A 159 10.17 9.59 17.65
N GLU A 160 10.23 10.89 17.35
CA GLU A 160 9.15 11.60 16.69
C GLU A 160 8.77 11.00 15.33
N SER A 161 9.75 10.41 14.63
CA SER A 161 9.57 9.79 13.31
C SER A 161 9.68 8.27 13.30
N SER A 162 9.88 7.61 14.45
CA SER A 162 10.01 6.16 14.49
C SER A 162 9.69 5.54 15.85
N TYR A 163 9.08 4.36 15.83
CA TYR A 163 8.80 3.54 17.00
C TYR A 163 9.13 2.08 16.70
N ILE A 164 10.08 1.50 17.43
CA ILE A 164 10.59 0.15 17.18
C ILE A 164 10.51 -0.67 18.46
N ILE A 165 9.94 -1.86 18.34
CA ILE A 165 9.83 -2.82 19.44
C ILE A 165 10.38 -4.18 19.02
N ASN A 166 10.91 -4.91 19.99
CA ASN A 166 11.23 -6.32 19.89
C ASN A 166 10.28 -7.14 20.76
N LEU A 167 9.89 -8.30 20.22
CA LEU A 167 9.17 -9.35 20.92
C LEU A 167 10.08 -10.56 20.97
N GLU A 168 10.38 -11.05 22.16
CA GLU A 168 11.30 -12.15 22.39
C GLU A 168 10.61 -13.31 23.10
N LYS A 169 10.81 -14.52 22.59
CA LYS A 169 10.34 -15.77 23.22
C LYS A 169 11.40 -16.85 23.06
N GLY A 170 12.22 -17.03 24.09
CA GLY A 170 13.42 -17.89 24.00
C GLY A 170 14.37 -17.36 22.93
N GLU A 171 14.71 -18.19 21.95
CA GLU A 171 15.58 -17.80 20.82
C GLU A 171 14.84 -17.08 19.69
N LYS A 172 13.49 -17.01 19.73
CA LYS A 172 12.69 -16.35 18.70
C LYS A 172 12.62 -14.85 18.97
N VAL A 173 13.08 -14.07 18.01
CA VAL A 173 13.00 -12.60 18.06
C VAL A 173 12.17 -12.09 16.88
N ALA A 174 11.21 -11.22 17.17
CA ALA A 174 10.49 -10.45 16.18
C ALA A 174 10.64 -8.95 16.42
N THR A 175 11.03 -8.21 15.39
CA THR A 175 11.14 -6.75 15.42
C THR A 175 9.97 -6.15 14.65
N LEU A 176 9.25 -5.23 15.28
CA LEU A 176 8.25 -4.39 14.64
C LEU A 176 8.76 -2.94 14.61
N SER A 177 8.85 -2.35 13.42
CA SER A 177 9.28 -0.96 13.23
C SER A 177 8.17 -0.15 12.57
N LEU A 178 7.67 0.86 13.26
CA LEU A 178 6.77 1.88 12.75
C LEU A 178 7.58 3.14 12.42
N ARG A 179 7.50 3.70 11.21
CA ARG A 179 8.33 4.85 10.79
C ARG A 179 7.57 5.84 9.93
N ILE A 180 7.90 7.13 10.05
CA ILE A 180 7.55 8.16 9.07
C ILE A 180 8.51 8.01 7.87
N PRO A 181 8.01 7.88 6.62
CA PRO A 181 8.86 7.67 5.46
C PRO A 181 9.66 8.94 5.08
N ASN A 182 10.99 8.86 5.07
CA ASN A 182 11.86 10.01 4.75
C ASN A 182 12.21 10.15 3.25
N SER A 183 11.98 9.13 2.41
CA SER A 183 12.16 9.23 0.95
C SER A 183 11.33 8.16 0.22
N THR A 184 10.51 8.61 -0.74
CA THR A 184 9.87 7.96 -1.92
C THR A 184 9.46 6.47 -1.92
N ARG A 185 9.55 5.74 -0.81
CA ARG A 185 9.10 4.37 -0.63
C ARG A 185 8.32 4.27 0.68
N TYR A 186 7.01 4.19 0.51
CA TYR A 186 6.00 4.08 1.54
C TYR A 186 6.26 2.85 2.44
N TYR A 187 6.63 3.09 3.71
CA TYR A 187 6.44 2.09 4.75
C TYR A 187 6.07 2.78 6.05
N TYR A 188 4.94 2.36 6.62
CA TYR A 188 4.62 2.67 8.01
C TYR A 188 4.92 1.49 8.93
N ILE A 189 4.93 0.23 8.52
CA ILE A 189 5.14 -0.91 9.45
C ILE A 189 5.99 -2.00 8.81
N HIS A 190 7.09 -2.34 9.49
CA HIS A 190 7.99 -3.40 9.14
C HIS A 190 7.98 -4.46 10.25
N TYR A 191 7.64 -5.71 9.93
CA TYR A 191 7.70 -6.82 10.87
C TYR A 191 8.69 -7.88 10.37
N LYS A 192 9.72 -8.17 11.16
CA LYS A 192 10.73 -9.19 10.86
C LYS A 192 10.76 -10.20 11.99
N GLN A 193 10.58 -11.48 11.67
CA GLN A 193 10.72 -12.59 12.62
C GLN A 193 11.75 -13.56 12.08
N ASN A 194 12.91 -13.67 12.74
CA ASN A 194 14.05 -14.46 12.26
C ASN A 194 14.43 -14.12 10.79
N PHE A 195 14.29 -15.08 9.86
CA PHE A 195 14.51 -14.92 8.42
C PHE A 195 13.27 -14.45 7.64
N HIS A 196 12.08 -14.46 8.25
CA HIS A 196 10.85 -14.06 7.59
C HIS A 196 10.61 -12.56 7.75
N ARG A 197 10.35 -11.90 6.61
CA ARG A 197 10.13 -10.47 6.52
C ARG A 197 8.74 -10.21 5.97
N TYR A 198 7.95 -9.45 6.72
CA TYR A 198 6.63 -8.97 6.34
C TYR A 198 6.68 -7.44 6.32
N ASP A 199 6.85 -6.90 5.12
CA ASP A 199 6.72 -5.46 4.90
C ASP A 199 5.27 -5.15 4.57
N TRP A 200 4.66 -4.23 5.32
CA TRP A 200 3.31 -3.79 5.01
C TRP A 200 3.36 -2.39 4.41
N TYR A 201 3.09 -2.35 3.11
CA TYR A 201 3.09 -1.15 2.29
C TYR A 201 1.72 -0.48 2.45
N ASP A 202 1.67 0.65 3.16
CA ASP A 202 0.53 1.53 3.04
C ASP A 202 0.68 2.34 1.74
N GLU A 203 0.13 1.80 0.67
CA GLU A 203 -0.06 2.55 -0.57
C GLU A 203 -1.17 3.58 -0.34
N GLU A 204 -0.97 4.63 0.48
CA GLU A 204 -1.83 5.81 0.74
C GLU A 204 -3.34 5.60 1.08
N TYR A 205 -3.89 4.40 0.97
CA TYR A 205 -5.34 4.14 0.95
C TYR A 205 -5.84 3.31 2.14
N HIS A 206 -4.95 2.77 2.99
CA HIS A 206 -5.41 2.08 4.20
C HIS A 206 -5.77 3.09 5.28
N THR A 207 -6.96 2.92 5.85
CA THR A 207 -7.39 3.62 7.05
C THR A 207 -6.60 3.11 8.26
N VAL A 208 -6.41 3.94 9.29
CA VAL A 208 -5.73 3.53 10.54
C VAL A 208 -6.38 2.28 11.16
N SER A 209 -7.70 2.10 11.00
CA SER A 209 -8.41 0.90 11.47
C SER A 209 -8.00 -0.38 10.76
N GLU A 210 -7.83 -0.34 9.43
CA GLU A 210 -7.35 -1.49 8.65
C GLU A 210 -5.91 -1.83 9.04
N ILE A 211 -5.11 -0.81 9.32
CA ILE A 211 -3.73 -0.94 9.81
C ILE A 211 -3.68 -1.61 11.17
N ALA A 212 -4.47 -1.11 12.12
CA ALA A 212 -4.60 -1.69 13.45
C ALA A 212 -5.06 -3.16 13.41
N LYS A 213 -5.98 -3.50 12.50
CA LYS A 213 -6.48 -4.88 12.35
C LYS A 213 -5.37 -5.85 11.93
N GLN A 214 -4.52 -5.46 10.97
CA GLN A 214 -3.40 -6.30 10.52
C GLN A 214 -2.34 -6.44 11.61
N LEU A 215 -2.00 -5.33 12.28
CA LEU A 215 -1.11 -5.35 13.44
C LEU A 215 -1.58 -6.35 14.50
N ASN A 216 -2.86 -6.31 14.84
CA ASN A 216 -3.45 -7.21 15.82
C ASN A 216 -3.30 -8.69 15.42
N ILE A 217 -3.57 -9.01 14.15
CA ILE A 217 -3.44 -10.38 13.61
C ILE A 217 -1.98 -10.86 13.65
N ILE A 218 -1.01 -10.02 13.26
CA ILE A 218 0.41 -10.38 13.26
C ILE A 218 0.90 -10.63 14.69
N LEU A 219 0.55 -9.75 15.62
CA LEU A 219 0.91 -9.89 17.03
C LEU A 219 0.24 -11.12 17.69
N ASP A 220 -0.94 -11.53 17.22
CA ASP A 220 -1.58 -12.77 17.70
C ASP A 220 -0.92 -14.05 17.20
N ARG A 221 -0.21 -13.99 16.06
CA ARG A 221 0.49 -15.14 15.45
C ARG A 221 1.84 -15.43 16.09
N PHE A 222 2.46 -14.45 16.74
CA PHE A 222 3.72 -14.62 17.48
C PHE A 222 3.50 -15.46 18.77
#